data_AF-A0A016ECF4-F1
#
_entry.id   AF-A0A016ECF4-F1
#
_cell.length_a   1.000
_cell.length_b   1.000
_cell.length_c   1.000
_cell.angle_alpha   90.00
_cell.angle_beta   90.00
_cell.angle_gamma   90.00
#
_symmetry.space_group_name_H-M   'P 1'
#
loop_
_entity.id
_entity.type
_entity.pdbx_description
1 polymer ?
#
loop_
_entity_poly.entity_id
_entity_poly.type
_entity_poly.pdbx_seq_one_letter_code
_entity_poly.pdbx_strand_id
1 'polypeptide(L)'
;MNRINTTLLLLFCSVYCLAQQATIPVPKPFQLKWHQAEMGAVFHYDLHVFDGVRYGQGNNRINPIEDYNIFNPTELNTDQWVLAAKAAGCKFAVLTATHETGFGLWQSDVNPYCLKAVKWRDGKGDIVRDFVNSCRKYGLQPGIYIGIRWNSLLGIHNFKAEGEGEFAHNRQAWYKRLCEKMVTELCTRYGDLYMIWFDGGADDPRGDGPDVEPIVNKYQPNCLFYHNIDRADFRWGGSETGTVGYPCWSTFPAPCSHHKRIESNVDQIELLKHGDKDGKYWVPAMADTPLRGANGRHEWFWEPDDENNIYPLNELMDKYEKSVGRNATLILGLTPDPNGLIPTGDEQRLKEFGTEINRRFSSPLAQTSGQKKSLTLKLDKKQPVNYCIIQENIQNGERIRQYKVEAKVNGKWQTVCSGESVGHKRIEKFDPVEATALRLTVLQSIALPDIINFSAFSVN
;
A
#
# COMPACT_ATOMS: atom_id res chain seq x y z
N MET A 1 -67.58 -49.01 40.15
CA MET A 1 -67.64 -47.79 39.31
C MET A 1 -67.37 -46.60 40.22
N ASN A 2 -66.45 -45.67 40.05
CA ASN A 2 -65.35 -45.38 39.12
C ASN A 2 -64.31 -44.59 39.95
N ARG A 3 -63.00 -44.76 39.68
CA ARG A 3 -61.95 -43.87 40.22
C ARG A 3 -61.40 -42.99 39.10
N ILE A 4 -61.35 -41.69 39.35
CA ILE A 4 -60.76 -40.66 38.49
C ILE A 4 -59.33 -40.43 38.98
N ASN A 5 -58.35 -40.51 38.07
CA ASN A 5 -56.96 -40.10 38.31
C ASN A 5 -56.63 -38.89 37.43
N THR A 6 -56.11 -37.85 38.06
CA THR A 6 -55.65 -36.60 37.43
C THR A 6 -54.16 -36.71 37.16
N THR A 7 -53.70 -36.46 35.93
CA THR A 7 -52.27 -36.38 35.60
C THR A 7 -51.96 -34.98 35.08
N LEU A 8 -51.02 -34.31 35.74
CA LEU A 8 -50.53 -32.96 35.42
C LEU A 8 -49.32 -33.08 34.49
N LEU A 9 -49.36 -32.43 33.33
CA LEU A 9 -48.28 -32.41 32.34
C LEU A 9 -47.50 -31.10 32.43
N LEU A 10 -46.20 -31.16 32.74
CA LEU A 10 -45.28 -30.01 32.75
C LEU A 10 -44.52 -29.96 31.41
N LEU A 11 -44.71 -28.88 30.64
CA LEU A 11 -43.94 -28.58 29.43
C LEU A 11 -42.68 -27.77 29.79
N PHE A 12 -41.50 -28.29 29.44
CA PHE A 12 -40.24 -27.54 29.45
C PHE A 12 -40.04 -26.86 28.08
N CYS A 13 -40.08 -25.53 28.03
CA CYS A 13 -39.63 -24.74 26.87
C CYS A 13 -38.13 -24.44 27.01
N SER A 14 -37.30 -25.09 26.20
CA SER A 14 -35.89 -24.75 26.02
C SER A 14 -35.75 -23.60 25.02
N VAL A 15 -35.40 -22.41 25.51
CA VAL A 15 -35.02 -21.26 24.67
C VAL A 15 -33.60 -21.48 24.16
N TYR A 16 -33.45 -21.79 22.87
CA TYR A 16 -32.16 -21.76 22.19
C TYR A 16 -31.83 -20.30 21.83
N CYS A 17 -30.97 -19.66 22.63
CA CYS A 17 -30.27 -18.45 22.18
C CYS A 17 -29.22 -18.86 21.14
N LEU A 18 -29.52 -18.66 19.85
CA LEU A 18 -28.50 -18.63 18.81
C LEU A 18 -27.66 -17.37 19.04
N ALA A 19 -26.52 -17.51 19.71
CA ALA A 19 -25.51 -16.46 19.74
C ALA A 19 -25.04 -16.25 18.29
N GLN A 20 -25.33 -15.08 17.72
CA GLN A 20 -24.86 -14.69 16.40
C GLN A 20 -23.33 -14.60 16.48
N GLN A 21 -22.65 -15.59 15.91
CA GLN A 21 -21.19 -15.63 15.90
C GLN A 21 -20.70 -14.43 15.10
N ALA A 22 -20.13 -13.43 15.78
CA ALA A 22 -19.64 -12.21 15.14
C ALA A 22 -18.62 -12.61 14.05
N THR A 23 -18.94 -12.30 12.80
CA THR A 23 -18.09 -12.59 11.66
C THR A 23 -16.87 -11.69 11.73
N ILE A 24 -15.68 -12.27 11.91
CA ILE A 24 -14.41 -11.54 11.88
C ILE A 24 -14.17 -11.08 10.44
N PRO A 25 -13.96 -9.78 10.18
CA PRO A 25 -13.58 -9.32 8.85
C PRO A 25 -12.26 -9.96 8.41
N VAL A 26 -12.22 -10.39 7.15
CA VAL A 26 -11.05 -11.03 6.53
C VAL A 26 -10.74 -10.37 5.19
N PRO A 27 -9.48 -10.39 4.72
CA PRO A 27 -9.14 -9.98 3.38
C PRO A 27 -9.90 -10.80 2.34
N LYS A 28 -10.36 -10.15 1.27
CA LYS A 28 -10.72 -10.86 0.03
C LYS A 28 -9.48 -11.59 -0.50
N PRO A 29 -9.61 -12.69 -1.26
CA PRO A 29 -8.46 -13.44 -1.77
C PRO A 29 -7.42 -12.58 -2.49
N PHE A 30 -7.86 -11.62 -3.31
CA PHE A 30 -6.96 -10.71 -4.03
C PHE A 30 -6.30 -9.64 -3.15
N GLN A 31 -6.77 -9.42 -1.91
CA GLN A 31 -6.11 -8.53 -0.93
C GLN A 31 -4.97 -9.24 -0.17
N LEU A 32 -4.83 -10.56 -0.28
CA LEU A 32 -3.74 -11.27 0.40
C LEU A 32 -2.37 -10.88 -0.15
N LYS A 33 -2.27 -10.71 -1.49
CA LYS A 33 -1.03 -10.27 -2.14
C LYS A 33 -0.59 -8.87 -1.70
N TRP A 34 -1.52 -8.03 -1.22
CA TRP A 34 -1.21 -6.73 -0.61
C TRP A 34 -0.32 -6.92 0.62
N HIS A 35 -0.85 -7.65 1.60
CA HIS A 35 -0.15 -7.96 2.84
C HIS A 35 1.17 -8.68 2.59
N GLN A 36 1.16 -9.71 1.75
CA GLN A 36 2.33 -10.54 1.45
C GLN A 36 3.45 -9.79 0.72
N ALA A 37 3.12 -8.71 -0.01
CA ALA A 37 4.13 -7.94 -0.71
C ALA A 37 5.05 -7.20 0.27
N GLU A 38 4.49 -6.64 1.33
CA GLU A 38 5.14 -5.80 2.36
C GLU A 38 5.76 -4.51 1.82
N MET A 39 6.41 -4.56 0.67
CA MET A 39 7.06 -3.43 0.01
C MET A 39 6.76 -3.40 -1.48
N GLY A 40 6.59 -2.19 -2.01
CA GLY A 40 6.55 -1.90 -3.44
C GLY A 40 7.21 -0.58 -3.78
N ALA A 41 7.24 -0.26 -5.07
CA ALA A 41 7.73 1.01 -5.57
C ALA A 41 6.68 1.68 -6.46
N VAL A 42 6.68 3.02 -6.50
CA VAL A 42 5.95 3.80 -7.49
C VAL A 42 6.93 4.72 -8.23
N PHE A 43 6.90 4.66 -9.56
CA PHE A 43 7.73 5.45 -10.45
C PHE A 43 6.90 6.61 -11.00
N HIS A 44 7.28 7.82 -10.59
CA HIS A 44 6.67 9.04 -11.10
C HIS A 44 7.51 9.56 -12.26
N TYR A 45 6.87 9.72 -13.41
CA TYR A 45 7.49 10.19 -14.62
C TYR A 45 6.45 10.93 -15.47
N ASP A 46 6.75 12.17 -15.83
CA ASP A 46 5.88 13.04 -16.64
C ASP A 46 6.80 14.05 -17.36
N LEU A 47 6.25 14.86 -18.25
CA LEU A 47 6.98 15.76 -19.14
C LEU A 47 7.89 16.76 -18.40
N HIS A 48 7.45 17.28 -17.26
CA HIS A 48 8.20 18.29 -16.49
C HIS A 48 9.50 17.74 -15.88
N VAL A 49 9.72 16.42 -15.82
CA VAL A 49 11.03 15.87 -15.43
C VAL A 49 12.16 16.40 -16.35
N PHE A 50 11.82 16.79 -17.57
CA PHE A 50 12.77 17.20 -18.62
C PHE A 50 12.91 18.72 -18.77
N ASP A 51 12.25 19.52 -17.93
CA ASP A 51 12.23 20.98 -18.08
C ASP A 51 13.48 21.67 -17.47
N GLY A 52 14.30 20.93 -16.75
CA GLY A 52 15.55 21.40 -16.15
C GLY A 52 15.35 22.30 -14.93
N VAL A 53 14.16 22.32 -14.33
CA VAL A 53 13.87 23.10 -13.10
C VAL A 53 13.22 22.23 -12.02
N ARG A 54 12.99 22.84 -10.85
CA ARG A 54 12.31 22.18 -9.73
C ARG A 54 10.82 22.07 -9.99
N TYR A 55 10.24 20.99 -9.50
CA TYR A 55 8.84 20.69 -9.65
C TYR A 55 7.98 21.61 -8.77
N GLY A 56 7.11 22.40 -9.42
CA GLY A 56 6.12 23.22 -8.76
C GLY A 56 4.72 22.68 -8.96
N GLN A 57 4.24 21.78 -8.09
CA GLN A 57 2.92 21.11 -8.23
C GLN A 57 1.77 22.07 -8.55
N GLY A 58 1.65 23.19 -7.81
CA GLY A 58 0.58 24.17 -8.05
C GLY A 58 0.64 24.80 -9.45
N ASN A 59 1.86 25.03 -9.97
CA ASN A 59 2.08 25.56 -11.31
C ASN A 59 1.81 24.50 -12.39
N ASN A 60 2.37 23.29 -12.23
CA ASN A 60 2.26 22.19 -13.18
C ASN A 60 0.80 21.78 -13.46
N ARG A 61 -0.06 21.80 -12.43
CA ARG A 61 -1.49 21.44 -12.55
C ARG A 61 -2.32 22.38 -13.43
N ILE A 62 -1.87 23.62 -13.63
CA ILE A 62 -2.65 24.66 -14.33
C ILE A 62 -1.94 25.27 -15.53
N ASN A 63 -0.65 25.01 -15.73
CA ASN A 63 0.11 25.46 -16.88
C ASN A 63 0.39 24.27 -17.80
N PRO A 64 -0.22 24.19 -18.99
CA PRO A 64 0.15 23.19 -19.99
C PRO A 64 1.64 23.28 -20.35
N ILE A 65 2.24 22.14 -20.66
CA ILE A 65 3.64 22.08 -21.10
C ILE A 65 3.75 22.71 -22.49
N GLU A 66 4.68 23.68 -22.63
CA GLU A 66 4.89 24.44 -23.87
C GLU A 66 5.40 23.57 -25.04
N ASP A 67 6.40 22.72 -24.79
CA ASP A 67 6.92 21.76 -25.78
C ASP A 67 7.07 20.38 -25.15
N TYR A 68 6.19 19.45 -25.48
CA TYR A 68 6.25 18.07 -25.02
C TYR A 68 7.42 17.27 -25.63
N ASN A 69 8.13 17.78 -26.65
CA ASN A 69 9.31 17.11 -27.22
C ASN A 69 10.56 17.23 -26.36
N ILE A 70 10.52 18.00 -25.26
CA ILE A 70 11.55 17.90 -24.20
C ILE A 70 11.61 16.48 -23.63
N PHE A 71 10.52 15.71 -23.72
CA PHE A 71 10.49 14.30 -23.40
C PHE A 71 11.34 13.49 -24.38
N ASN A 72 12.57 13.18 -23.99
CA ASN A 72 13.51 12.44 -24.83
C ASN A 72 14.51 11.60 -24.02
N PRO A 73 14.06 10.57 -23.27
CA PRO A 73 14.95 9.72 -22.48
C PRO A 73 15.73 8.76 -23.37
N THR A 74 16.90 9.18 -23.83
CA THR A 74 17.71 8.45 -24.83
C THR A 74 18.28 7.14 -24.31
N GLU A 75 18.36 6.96 -22.99
CA GLU A 75 18.91 5.79 -22.31
C GLU A 75 17.84 4.99 -21.56
N LEU A 76 16.55 5.23 -21.84
CA LEU A 76 15.43 4.61 -21.13
C LEU A 76 15.61 3.09 -20.99
N ASN A 77 15.65 2.62 -19.75
CA ASN A 77 15.75 1.22 -19.42
C ASN A 77 14.92 0.84 -18.19
N THR A 78 13.69 0.36 -18.43
CA THR A 78 12.79 -0.10 -17.36
C THR A 78 13.27 -1.38 -16.67
N ASP A 79 14.19 -2.15 -17.26
CA ASP A 79 14.81 -3.27 -16.56
C ASP A 79 15.66 -2.76 -15.41
N GLN A 80 16.40 -1.66 -15.60
CA GLN A 80 17.21 -1.04 -14.55
C GLN A 80 16.34 -0.49 -13.43
N TRP A 81 15.18 0.11 -13.76
CA TRP A 81 14.21 0.58 -12.76
C TRP A 81 13.70 -0.54 -11.86
N VAL A 82 13.25 -1.63 -12.49
CA VAL A 82 12.68 -2.78 -11.79
C VAL A 82 13.74 -3.51 -10.97
N LEU A 83 14.97 -3.62 -11.47
CA LEU A 83 16.09 -4.20 -10.73
C LEU A 83 16.46 -3.37 -9.50
N ALA A 84 16.47 -2.03 -9.60
CA ALA A 84 16.72 -1.14 -8.46
C ALA A 84 15.65 -1.32 -7.36
N ALA A 85 14.36 -1.32 -7.73
CA ALA A 85 13.28 -1.57 -6.78
C ALA A 85 13.36 -2.98 -6.17
N LYS A 86 13.67 -4.00 -6.98
CA LYS A 86 13.86 -5.39 -6.50
C LYS A 86 15.00 -5.49 -5.49
N ALA A 87 16.08 -4.74 -5.68
CA ALA A 87 17.22 -4.73 -4.77
C ALA A 87 16.86 -4.22 -3.36
N ALA A 88 15.86 -3.33 -3.24
CA ALA A 88 15.29 -2.90 -1.96
C ALA A 88 14.32 -3.91 -1.32
N GLY A 89 13.94 -4.98 -2.03
CA GLY A 89 13.00 -6.00 -1.57
C GLY A 89 11.57 -5.84 -2.08
N CYS A 90 11.28 -4.84 -2.92
CA CYS A 90 9.95 -4.60 -3.47
C CYS A 90 9.40 -5.83 -4.24
N LYS A 91 8.11 -6.10 -4.08
CA LYS A 91 7.39 -7.23 -4.72
C LYS A 91 6.38 -6.80 -5.78
N PHE A 92 6.07 -5.52 -5.83
CA PHE A 92 5.32 -4.88 -6.90
C PHE A 92 5.95 -3.53 -7.26
N ALA A 93 5.62 -3.06 -8.45
CA ALA A 93 6.06 -1.77 -8.95
C ALA A 93 4.89 -1.11 -9.70
N VAL A 94 4.70 0.19 -9.51
CA VAL A 94 3.63 0.99 -10.12
C VAL A 94 4.23 2.08 -10.99
N LEU A 95 3.69 2.32 -12.18
CA LEU A 95 4.09 3.44 -13.04
C LEU A 95 2.94 4.43 -13.19
N THR A 96 3.25 5.72 -13.10
CA THR A 96 2.37 6.82 -13.53
C THR A 96 2.16 6.77 -15.04
N ALA A 97 1.06 6.16 -15.49
CA ALA A 97 0.69 6.16 -16.91
C ALA A 97 0.24 7.56 -17.36
N THR A 98 -0.44 8.28 -16.47
CA THR A 98 -0.63 9.74 -16.50
C THR A 98 -0.38 10.29 -15.09
N HIS A 99 -0.05 11.58 -14.99
CA HIS A 99 -0.08 12.32 -13.74
C HIS A 99 -0.90 13.61 -13.89
N GLU A 100 -0.28 14.78 -13.97
CA GLU A 100 -0.99 16.07 -13.90
C GLU A 100 -1.02 16.84 -15.21
N THR A 101 -0.03 16.62 -16.09
CA THR A 101 0.02 17.30 -17.39
C THR A 101 -1.08 16.82 -18.35
N GLY A 102 -1.61 15.63 -18.07
CA GLY A 102 -2.48 14.88 -18.98
C GLY A 102 -1.74 14.01 -20.00
N PHE A 103 -0.40 14.04 -20.02
CA PHE A 103 0.40 13.27 -20.95
C PHE A 103 0.37 11.77 -20.61
N GLY A 104 0.14 10.94 -21.63
CA GLY A 104 0.08 9.49 -21.49
C GLY A 104 1.39 8.78 -21.88
N LEU A 105 1.96 7.99 -20.98
CA LEU A 105 3.18 7.19 -21.20
C LEU A 105 2.95 5.88 -21.98
N TRP A 106 1.91 5.81 -22.82
CA TRP A 106 1.60 4.64 -23.62
C TRP A 106 1.04 5.00 -25.01
N GLN A 107 0.88 3.98 -25.85
CA GLN A 107 0.26 4.11 -27.16
C GLN A 107 -1.27 4.13 -27.04
N SER A 108 -1.83 5.26 -26.62
CA SER A 108 -3.29 5.45 -26.50
C SER A 108 -3.94 5.73 -27.86
N ASP A 109 -5.14 5.18 -28.07
CA ASP A 109 -5.99 5.53 -29.23
C ASP A 109 -7.08 6.54 -28.86
N VAL A 110 -7.15 6.95 -27.59
CA VAL A 110 -8.19 7.86 -27.07
C VAL A 110 -7.62 9.14 -26.47
N ASN A 111 -6.41 9.09 -25.90
CA ASN A 111 -5.65 10.27 -25.51
C ASN A 111 -4.60 10.59 -26.59
N PRO A 112 -4.82 11.59 -27.46
CA PRO A 112 -3.82 11.96 -28.45
C PRO A 112 -2.57 12.61 -27.83
N TYR A 113 -2.67 13.11 -26.60
CA TYR A 113 -1.54 13.66 -25.85
C TYR A 113 -0.80 12.54 -25.12
N CYS A 114 -0.12 11.70 -25.90
CA CYS A 114 0.63 10.55 -25.41
C CYS A 114 1.92 10.35 -26.22
N LEU A 115 2.62 9.25 -25.99
CA LEU A 115 3.88 8.92 -26.67
C LEU A 115 3.77 8.83 -28.21
N LYS A 116 2.57 8.82 -28.81
CA LYS A 116 2.39 8.99 -30.26
C LYS A 116 2.78 10.37 -30.78
N ALA A 117 2.75 11.40 -29.93
CA ALA A 117 2.97 12.79 -30.32
C ALA A 117 4.45 13.20 -30.32
N VAL A 118 5.29 12.54 -29.51
CA VAL A 118 6.70 12.93 -29.32
C VAL A 118 7.62 12.39 -30.41
N LYS A 119 8.74 13.09 -30.66
CA LYS A 119 9.83 12.61 -31.53
C LYS A 119 10.57 11.40 -30.98
N TRP A 120 10.62 11.27 -29.64
CA TRP A 120 11.32 10.16 -28.99
C TRP A 120 10.78 8.81 -29.47
N ARG A 121 11.71 7.93 -29.89
CA ARG A 121 11.40 6.64 -30.55
C ARG A 121 10.40 6.77 -31.71
N ASP A 122 10.46 7.88 -32.47
CA ASP A 122 9.60 8.13 -33.65
C ASP A 122 8.10 8.02 -33.34
N GLY A 123 7.70 8.44 -32.14
CA GLY A 123 6.31 8.33 -31.67
C GLY A 123 5.82 6.88 -31.48
N LYS A 124 6.72 5.89 -31.46
CA LYS A 124 6.40 4.45 -31.32
C LYS A 124 6.69 3.89 -29.94
N GLY A 125 7.25 4.69 -29.03
CA GLY A 125 7.52 4.25 -27.66
C GLY A 125 6.25 3.94 -26.88
N ASP A 126 6.33 2.97 -25.97
CA ASP A 126 5.26 2.56 -25.05
C ASP A 126 5.91 2.19 -23.71
N ILE A 127 6.05 3.17 -22.81
CA ILE A 127 6.79 2.97 -21.54
C ILE A 127 5.99 2.09 -20.59
N VAL A 128 4.65 2.18 -20.60
CA VAL A 128 3.82 1.23 -19.84
C VAL A 128 4.10 -0.21 -20.27
N ARG A 129 4.23 -0.49 -21.58
CA ARG A 129 4.59 -1.82 -22.08
C ARG A 129 5.97 -2.28 -21.63
N ASP A 130 6.98 -1.43 -21.81
CA ASP A 130 8.36 -1.72 -21.38
C ASP A 130 8.39 -2.04 -19.88
N PHE A 131 7.72 -1.21 -19.08
CA PHE A 131 7.64 -1.34 -17.63
C PHE A 131 6.96 -2.64 -17.17
N VAL A 132 5.78 -2.98 -17.70
CA VAL A 132 5.09 -4.22 -17.29
C VAL A 132 5.86 -5.46 -17.72
N ASN A 133 6.58 -5.39 -18.85
CA ASN A 133 7.46 -6.46 -19.32
C ASN A 133 8.65 -6.65 -18.38
N SER A 134 9.34 -5.57 -18.00
CA SER A 134 10.45 -5.59 -17.04
C SER A 134 10.00 -6.13 -15.68
N CYS A 135 8.84 -5.68 -15.16
CA CYS A 135 8.27 -6.19 -13.91
C CYS A 135 8.14 -7.71 -13.95
N ARG A 136 7.48 -8.25 -14.99
CA ARG A 136 7.29 -9.70 -15.16
C ARG A 136 8.60 -10.43 -15.35
N LYS A 137 9.53 -9.88 -16.13
CA LYS A 137 10.87 -10.45 -16.36
C LYS A 137 11.63 -10.68 -15.05
N TYR A 138 11.49 -9.79 -14.07
CA TYR A 138 12.21 -9.89 -12.80
C TYR A 138 11.34 -10.33 -11.61
N GLY A 139 10.09 -10.73 -11.86
CA GLY A 139 9.20 -11.29 -10.84
C GLY A 139 8.59 -10.25 -9.89
N LEU A 140 8.44 -9.00 -10.33
CA LEU A 140 7.63 -7.98 -9.66
C LEU A 140 6.25 -7.93 -10.31
N GLN A 141 5.21 -7.70 -9.50
CA GLN A 141 3.85 -7.56 -10.00
C GLN A 141 3.62 -6.11 -10.48
N PRO A 142 3.26 -5.87 -11.75
CA PRO A 142 3.09 -4.52 -12.27
C PRO A 142 1.74 -3.92 -11.87
N GLY A 143 1.72 -2.69 -11.36
CA GLY A 143 0.53 -1.86 -11.19
C GLY A 143 0.61 -0.60 -12.06
N ILE A 144 -0.52 0.08 -12.20
CA ILE A 144 -0.60 1.33 -12.98
C ILE A 144 -1.26 2.41 -12.15
N TYR A 145 -0.62 3.58 -12.13
CA TYR A 145 -1.18 4.82 -11.59
C TYR A 145 -1.77 5.65 -12.73
N ILE A 146 -2.92 6.28 -12.51
CA ILE A 146 -3.63 7.10 -13.49
C ILE A 146 -4.08 8.41 -12.82
N GLY A 147 -3.42 9.51 -13.16
CA GLY A 147 -3.86 10.85 -12.83
C GLY A 147 -5.03 11.27 -13.72
N ILE A 148 -6.20 11.46 -13.10
CA ILE A 148 -7.43 11.98 -13.74
C ILE A 148 -7.99 13.20 -13.01
N ARG A 149 -7.45 13.52 -11.84
CA ARG A 149 -7.86 14.64 -10.99
C ARG A 149 -7.44 15.98 -11.57
N TRP A 150 -6.27 16.02 -12.18
CA TRP A 150 -5.67 17.17 -12.82
C TRP A 150 -5.32 16.82 -14.26
N ASN A 151 -5.58 17.73 -15.17
CA ASN A 151 -5.11 17.65 -16.54
C ASN A 151 -4.95 19.07 -17.06
N SER A 152 -3.72 19.60 -17.02
CA SER A 152 -3.46 21.00 -17.38
C SER A 152 -3.82 21.28 -18.84
N LEU A 153 -3.51 20.36 -19.76
CA LEU A 153 -3.85 20.51 -21.19
C LEU A 153 -5.37 20.61 -21.44
N LEU A 154 -6.16 19.79 -20.74
CA LEU A 154 -7.61 19.69 -20.96
C LEU A 154 -8.42 20.60 -20.03
N GLY A 155 -7.79 21.45 -19.21
CA GLY A 155 -8.49 22.35 -18.29
C GLY A 155 -9.34 21.57 -17.27
N ILE A 156 -8.76 20.52 -16.68
CA ILE A 156 -9.38 19.75 -15.61
C ILE A 156 -8.70 20.11 -14.29
N HIS A 157 -9.49 20.61 -13.34
CA HIS A 157 -9.04 21.03 -12.03
C HIS A 157 -9.88 20.33 -10.95
N ASN A 158 -9.23 19.49 -10.13
CA ASN A 158 -9.90 18.71 -9.07
C ASN A 158 -11.13 17.93 -9.58
N PHE A 159 -10.91 17.10 -10.60
CA PHE A 159 -11.89 16.29 -11.34
C PHE A 159 -12.87 17.06 -12.24
N LYS A 160 -12.90 18.38 -12.16
CA LYS A 160 -13.88 19.21 -12.87
C LYS A 160 -13.30 19.83 -14.12
N ALA A 161 -14.02 19.71 -15.22
CA ALA A 161 -13.79 20.48 -16.42
C ALA A 161 -14.16 21.95 -16.18
N GLU A 162 -13.23 22.86 -16.43
CA GLU A 162 -13.48 24.28 -16.31
C GLU A 162 -14.52 24.78 -17.32
N GLY A 163 -15.30 25.78 -16.92
CA GLY A 163 -16.39 26.38 -17.68
C GLY A 163 -17.71 26.38 -16.92
N GLU A 164 -18.79 26.84 -17.57
CA GLU A 164 -20.12 26.92 -16.97
C GLU A 164 -21.22 26.37 -17.88
N GLY A 165 -22.41 26.17 -17.31
CA GLY A 165 -23.62 25.80 -18.04
C GLY A 165 -23.53 24.50 -18.83
N GLU A 166 -24.21 24.47 -19.97
CA GLU A 166 -24.28 23.30 -20.85
C GLU A 166 -22.91 22.87 -21.40
N PHE A 167 -22.02 23.83 -21.64
CA PHE A 167 -20.65 23.55 -22.09
C PHE A 167 -19.88 22.70 -21.08
N ALA A 168 -19.84 23.13 -19.82
CA ALA A 168 -19.14 22.40 -18.76
C ALA A 168 -19.76 21.01 -18.53
N HIS A 169 -21.09 20.92 -18.54
CA HIS A 169 -21.78 19.64 -18.41
C HIS A 169 -21.38 18.63 -19.50
N ASN A 170 -21.41 19.07 -20.76
CA ASN A 170 -21.04 18.22 -21.91
C ASN A 170 -19.55 17.85 -21.88
N ARG A 171 -18.67 18.80 -21.52
CA ARG A 171 -17.22 18.57 -21.40
C ARG A 171 -16.90 17.61 -20.26
N GLN A 172 -17.56 17.72 -19.11
CA GLN A 172 -17.41 16.79 -17.99
C GLN A 172 -17.83 15.37 -18.40
N ALA A 173 -18.99 15.23 -19.03
CA ALA A 173 -19.48 13.92 -19.49
C ALA A 173 -18.53 13.30 -20.54
N TRP A 174 -17.95 14.11 -21.42
CA TRP A 174 -16.92 13.66 -22.36
C TRP A 174 -15.64 13.23 -21.64
N TYR A 175 -15.15 14.02 -20.67
CA TYR A 175 -13.93 13.72 -19.93
C TYR A 175 -14.06 12.43 -19.12
N LYS A 176 -15.21 12.19 -18.47
CA LYS A 176 -15.51 10.92 -17.81
C LYS A 176 -15.34 9.72 -18.76
N ARG A 177 -15.93 9.80 -19.96
CA ARG A 177 -15.78 8.76 -21.00
C ARG A 177 -14.36 8.62 -21.52
N LEU A 178 -13.59 9.72 -21.60
CA LEU A 178 -12.17 9.66 -21.94
C LEU A 178 -11.41 8.87 -20.88
N CYS A 179 -11.59 9.18 -19.59
CA CYS A 179 -10.97 8.45 -18.48
C CYS A 179 -11.37 6.96 -18.47
N GLU A 180 -12.65 6.65 -18.65
CA GLU A 180 -13.14 5.25 -18.76
C GLU A 180 -12.45 4.49 -19.89
N LYS A 181 -12.28 5.12 -21.05
CA LYS A 181 -11.57 4.52 -22.18
C LYS A 181 -10.07 4.36 -21.91
N MET A 182 -9.40 5.36 -21.32
CA MET A 182 -7.99 5.23 -20.92
C MET A 182 -7.79 4.07 -19.94
N VAL A 183 -8.64 3.97 -18.91
CA VAL A 183 -8.63 2.85 -17.96
C VAL A 183 -8.86 1.52 -18.68
N THR A 184 -9.79 1.47 -19.64
CA THR A 184 -10.04 0.26 -20.44
C THR A 184 -8.79 -0.16 -21.24
N GLU A 185 -8.08 0.77 -21.89
CA GLU A 185 -6.85 0.44 -22.61
C GLU A 185 -5.79 -0.13 -21.67
N LEU A 186 -5.56 0.52 -20.53
CA LEU A 186 -4.58 0.12 -19.53
C LEU A 186 -4.93 -1.24 -18.88
N CYS A 187 -6.22 -1.51 -18.68
CA CYS A 187 -6.68 -2.78 -18.11
C CYS A 187 -6.74 -3.95 -19.11
N THR A 188 -6.63 -3.70 -20.43
CA THR A 188 -6.82 -4.76 -21.44
C THR A 188 -5.60 -5.05 -22.31
N ARG A 189 -4.64 -4.13 -22.40
CA ARG A 189 -3.50 -4.23 -23.33
C ARG A 189 -2.16 -4.62 -22.68
N TYR A 190 -2.13 -4.67 -21.35
CA TYR A 190 -0.87 -4.80 -20.58
C TYR A 190 -0.85 -6.03 -19.66
N GLY A 191 -1.77 -6.99 -19.83
CA GLY A 191 -1.88 -8.20 -19.03
C GLY A 191 -2.44 -7.96 -17.63
N ASP A 192 -2.35 -8.94 -16.74
CA ASP A 192 -2.85 -8.83 -15.36
C ASP A 192 -2.06 -7.81 -14.55
N LEU A 193 -2.78 -7.01 -13.76
CA LEU A 193 -2.25 -5.92 -12.96
C LEU A 193 -2.38 -6.20 -11.45
N TYR A 194 -1.41 -5.69 -10.70
CA TYR A 194 -1.38 -5.73 -9.25
C TYR A 194 -2.42 -4.79 -8.66
N MET A 195 -2.40 -3.53 -9.09
CA MET A 195 -3.29 -2.46 -8.66
C MET A 195 -3.56 -1.46 -9.80
N ILE A 196 -4.68 -0.74 -9.69
CA ILE A 196 -4.90 0.55 -10.31
C ILE A 196 -4.96 1.60 -9.20
N TRP A 197 -4.06 2.60 -9.27
CA TRP A 197 -3.99 3.74 -8.36
C TRP A 197 -4.46 5.01 -9.08
N PHE A 198 -5.53 5.65 -8.61
CA PHE A 198 -5.95 6.98 -9.07
C PHE A 198 -5.45 8.11 -8.16
N ASP A 199 -4.93 9.20 -8.74
CA ASP A 199 -4.48 10.39 -7.99
C ASP A 199 -5.60 10.99 -7.12
N GLY A 200 -5.49 10.90 -5.80
CA GLY A 200 -6.54 11.33 -4.87
C GLY A 200 -7.87 10.56 -5.04
N GLY A 201 -7.84 9.41 -5.71
CA GLY A 201 -9.01 8.62 -6.07
C GLY A 201 -9.66 9.02 -7.40
N ALA A 202 -10.72 8.30 -7.79
CA ALA A 202 -11.53 8.56 -8.98
C ALA A 202 -12.88 9.23 -8.67
N ASP A 203 -12.94 9.97 -7.55
CA ASP A 203 -14.10 10.73 -7.06
C ASP A 203 -15.41 9.91 -7.00
N ASP A 204 -16.56 10.50 -7.34
CA ASP A 204 -17.88 9.87 -7.33
C ASP A 204 -18.36 9.61 -8.77
N PRO A 205 -18.60 8.35 -9.19
CA PRO A 205 -19.11 8.05 -10.53
C PRO A 205 -20.49 8.69 -10.81
N ARG A 206 -21.25 9.00 -9.76
CA ARG A 206 -22.55 9.72 -9.83
C ARG A 206 -22.37 11.25 -9.83
N GLY A 207 -21.16 11.74 -9.59
CA GLY A 207 -20.75 13.13 -9.67
C GLY A 207 -19.74 13.35 -10.81
N ASP A 208 -18.62 13.98 -10.48
CA ASP A 208 -17.61 14.40 -11.45
C ASP A 208 -16.69 13.24 -11.88
N GLY A 209 -16.55 12.21 -11.05
CA GLY A 209 -15.72 11.04 -11.29
C GLY A 209 -16.20 10.13 -12.44
N PRO A 210 -15.29 9.41 -13.12
CA PRO A 210 -15.61 8.41 -14.14
C PRO A 210 -16.08 7.07 -13.51
N ASP A 211 -16.88 6.28 -14.25
CA ASP A 211 -17.38 4.98 -13.77
C ASP A 211 -16.38 3.84 -14.04
N VAL A 212 -15.28 3.84 -13.29
CA VAL A 212 -14.09 3.00 -13.54
C VAL A 212 -14.08 1.67 -12.77
N GLU A 213 -14.79 1.55 -11.65
CA GLU A 213 -14.83 0.31 -10.88
C GLU A 213 -15.38 -0.88 -11.72
N PRO A 214 -16.48 -0.74 -12.48
CA PRO A 214 -16.98 -1.82 -13.33
C PRO A 214 -15.96 -2.26 -14.39
N ILE A 215 -15.14 -1.33 -14.90
CA ILE A 215 -14.10 -1.61 -15.89
C ILE A 215 -13.00 -2.46 -15.26
N VAL A 216 -12.50 -2.07 -14.07
CA VAL A 216 -11.48 -2.82 -13.34
C VAL A 216 -12.02 -4.18 -12.92
N ASN A 217 -13.24 -4.26 -12.38
CA ASN A 217 -13.85 -5.55 -12.00
C ASN A 217 -13.99 -6.50 -13.19
N LYS A 218 -14.32 -6.00 -14.39
CA LYS A 218 -14.52 -6.81 -15.59
C LYS A 218 -13.21 -7.34 -16.16
N TYR A 219 -12.21 -6.48 -16.34
CA TYR A 219 -10.98 -6.82 -17.06
C TYR A 219 -9.83 -7.20 -16.14
N GLN A 220 -9.90 -6.84 -14.86
CA GLN A 220 -8.84 -6.98 -13.87
C GLN A 220 -9.44 -7.46 -12.52
N PRO A 221 -10.14 -8.61 -12.47
CA PRO A 221 -10.92 -9.03 -11.30
C PRO A 221 -10.07 -9.32 -10.04
N ASN A 222 -8.78 -9.57 -10.22
CA ASN A 222 -7.82 -9.80 -9.14
C ASN A 222 -6.97 -8.56 -8.83
N CYS A 223 -7.19 -7.44 -9.50
CA CYS A 223 -6.45 -6.20 -9.30
C CYS A 223 -7.00 -5.42 -8.10
N LEU A 224 -6.10 -4.82 -7.32
CA LEU A 224 -6.50 -3.92 -6.23
C LEU A 224 -6.98 -2.60 -6.83
N PHE A 225 -8.22 -2.22 -6.52
CA PHE A 225 -8.82 -0.96 -6.90
C PHE A 225 -8.55 0.10 -5.83
N TYR A 226 -7.81 1.15 -6.19
CA TYR A 226 -7.46 2.23 -5.28
C TYR A 226 -7.57 3.60 -5.97
N HIS A 227 -8.59 4.41 -5.71
CA HIS A 227 -9.83 4.17 -4.98
C HIS A 227 -10.89 5.12 -5.55
N ASN A 228 -12.13 5.05 -5.09
CA ASN A 228 -13.15 6.07 -5.34
C ASN A 228 -14.03 6.25 -4.09
N ILE A 229 -15.17 6.92 -4.22
CA ILE A 229 -16.11 7.10 -3.09
C ILE A 229 -16.78 5.78 -2.63
N ASP A 230 -16.84 4.76 -3.48
CA ASP A 230 -17.54 3.50 -3.20
C ASP A 230 -16.61 2.43 -2.62
N ARG A 231 -15.35 2.41 -3.04
CA ARG A 231 -14.40 1.34 -2.73
C ARG A 231 -12.96 1.82 -2.63
N ALA A 232 -12.25 1.30 -1.64
CA ALA A 232 -10.80 1.29 -1.58
C ALA A 232 -10.35 -0.10 -1.07
N ASP A 233 -9.52 -0.80 -1.85
CA ASP A 233 -9.03 -2.13 -1.44
C ASP A 233 -7.86 -2.06 -0.42
N PHE A 234 -7.33 -0.87 -0.20
CA PHE A 234 -6.41 -0.46 0.87
C PHE A 234 -6.60 1.05 1.11
N ARG A 235 -6.01 1.62 2.17
CA ARG A 235 -6.11 3.05 2.50
C ARG A 235 -4.73 3.69 2.62
N TRP A 236 -4.60 4.94 2.19
CA TRP A 236 -3.47 5.78 2.59
C TRP A 236 -3.39 5.91 4.11
N GLY A 237 -2.17 5.82 4.66
CA GLY A 237 -1.91 5.81 6.10
C GLY A 237 -1.96 7.18 6.79
N GLY A 238 -2.45 8.21 6.11
CA GLY A 238 -2.64 9.56 6.67
C GLY A 238 -1.39 10.45 6.64
N SER A 239 -0.27 10.00 6.06
CA SER A 239 0.92 10.82 5.81
C SER A 239 1.80 10.17 4.74
N GLU A 240 2.68 10.97 4.12
CA GLU A 240 3.71 10.47 3.17
C GLU A 240 5.07 10.25 3.88
N THR A 241 5.05 10.00 5.19
CA THR A 241 6.28 9.80 5.98
C THR A 241 6.89 8.42 5.82
N GLY A 242 6.22 7.50 5.13
CA GLY A 242 6.63 6.09 5.05
C GLY A 242 6.34 5.33 6.34
N THR A 243 5.44 5.84 7.18
CA THR A 243 5.03 5.22 8.45
C THR A 243 3.53 5.27 8.67
N VAL A 244 3.05 4.43 9.58
CA VAL A 244 1.67 4.46 10.11
C VAL A 244 1.66 4.58 11.63
N GLY A 245 0.47 4.83 12.19
CA GLY A 245 0.24 4.80 13.64
C GLY A 245 0.48 3.43 14.25
N TYR A 246 0.51 3.36 15.58
CA TYR A 246 0.45 2.09 16.31
C TYR A 246 -0.48 2.24 17.52
N PRO A 247 -1.50 1.36 17.68
CA PRO A 247 -1.84 0.21 16.85
C PRO A 247 -2.28 0.56 15.42
N CYS A 248 -2.19 -0.38 14.48
CA CYS A 248 -2.66 -0.21 13.11
C CYS A 248 -3.48 -1.44 12.66
N TRP A 249 -4.78 -1.23 12.49
CA TRP A 249 -5.76 -2.25 12.12
C TRP A 249 -6.04 -2.22 10.62
N SER A 250 -6.25 -3.38 9.99
CA SER A 250 -6.72 -3.45 8.61
C SER A 250 -8.23 -3.23 8.50
N THR A 251 -8.95 -3.43 9.60
CA THR A 251 -10.38 -3.20 9.66
C THR A 251 -10.71 -1.70 9.64
N PHE A 252 -11.84 -1.36 9.02
CA PHE A 252 -12.25 0.02 8.75
C PHE A 252 -13.78 0.16 8.82
N PRO A 253 -14.33 1.34 9.18
CA PRO A 253 -15.77 1.52 9.36
C PRO A 253 -16.55 1.59 8.04
N ALA A 254 -15.88 1.86 6.92
CA ALA A 254 -16.45 1.96 5.58
C ALA A 254 -15.63 1.12 4.56
N PRO A 255 -16.20 0.70 3.42
CA PRO A 255 -15.47 -0.05 2.38
C PRO A 255 -14.51 0.83 1.55
N CYS A 256 -14.27 2.08 1.96
CA CYS A 256 -13.47 3.08 1.27
C CYS A 256 -12.80 4.04 2.26
N SER A 257 -11.81 4.81 1.79
CA SER A 257 -11.14 5.87 2.54
C SER A 257 -11.70 7.28 2.28
N HIS A 258 -12.78 7.41 1.50
CA HIS A 258 -13.30 8.71 1.08
C HIS A 258 -13.98 9.48 2.23
N HIS A 259 -13.59 10.73 2.45
CA HIS A 259 -14.04 11.54 3.60
C HIS A 259 -15.57 11.67 3.74
N LYS A 260 -16.32 11.75 2.63
CA LYS A 260 -17.80 11.80 2.63
C LYS A 260 -18.49 10.52 3.14
N ARG A 261 -17.76 9.42 3.32
CA ARG A 261 -18.30 8.12 3.75
C ARG A 261 -17.93 7.78 5.20
N ILE A 262 -17.08 8.60 5.82
CA ILE A 262 -16.70 8.49 7.22
C ILE A 262 -17.60 9.44 8.02
N GLU A 263 -18.01 9.02 9.21
CA GLU A 263 -18.85 9.85 10.10
C GLU A 263 -18.15 11.16 10.43
N SER A 264 -18.89 12.28 10.41
CA SER A 264 -18.33 13.63 10.47
C SER A 264 -17.66 14.00 11.80
N ASN A 265 -17.94 13.26 12.87
CA ASN A 265 -17.37 13.42 14.20
C ASN A 265 -16.08 12.61 14.43
N VAL A 266 -15.66 11.79 13.46
CA VAL A 266 -14.43 10.99 13.54
C VAL A 266 -13.25 11.83 13.05
N ASP A 267 -12.14 11.82 13.81
CA ASP A 267 -10.86 12.30 13.32
C ASP A 267 -10.36 11.37 12.21
N GLN A 268 -10.51 11.81 10.97
CA GLN A 268 -10.25 10.98 9.80
C GLN A 268 -8.76 10.68 9.61
N ILE A 269 -7.86 11.59 10.02
CA ILE A 269 -6.42 11.37 9.89
C ILE A 269 -5.98 10.31 10.89
N GLU A 270 -6.46 10.38 12.12
CA GLU A 270 -6.18 9.34 13.12
C GLU A 270 -6.80 8.00 12.71
N LEU A 271 -8.01 8.00 12.15
CA LEU A 271 -8.61 6.80 11.58
C LEU A 271 -7.78 6.22 10.42
N LEU A 272 -7.22 7.04 9.52
CA LEU A 272 -6.35 6.54 8.44
C LEU A 272 -5.06 5.91 9.02
N LYS A 273 -4.41 6.58 9.97
CA LYS A 273 -3.17 6.09 10.62
C LYS A 273 -3.36 4.80 11.41
N HIS A 274 -4.48 4.67 12.12
CA HIS A 274 -4.69 3.59 13.09
C HIS A 274 -5.68 2.51 12.61
N GLY A 275 -6.57 2.82 11.68
CA GLY A 275 -7.71 1.96 11.35
C GLY A 275 -8.72 1.87 12.51
N ASP A 276 -9.68 0.99 12.36
CA ASP A 276 -10.72 0.75 13.38
C ASP A 276 -10.81 -0.75 13.66
N LYS A 277 -10.39 -1.18 14.85
CA LYS A 277 -10.41 -2.58 15.28
C LYS A 277 -11.81 -3.21 15.29
N ASP A 278 -12.86 -2.40 15.35
CA ASP A 278 -14.26 -2.84 15.37
C ASP A 278 -14.96 -2.55 14.02
N GLY A 279 -14.21 -2.04 13.04
CA GLY A 279 -14.66 -1.81 11.67
C GLY A 279 -15.05 -3.10 10.96
N LYS A 280 -16.06 -3.03 10.09
CA LYS A 280 -16.65 -4.20 9.41
C LYS A 280 -16.01 -4.53 8.06
N TYR A 281 -15.23 -3.61 7.50
CA TYR A 281 -14.64 -3.72 6.18
C TYR A 281 -13.13 -3.92 6.28
N TRP A 282 -12.57 -4.61 5.30
CA TRP A 282 -11.13 -4.86 5.22
C TRP A 282 -10.47 -3.85 4.27
N VAL A 283 -9.88 -2.79 4.82
CA VAL A 283 -9.23 -1.71 4.07
C VAL A 283 -7.84 -1.47 4.67
N PRO A 284 -6.87 -2.37 4.41
CA PRO A 284 -5.56 -2.37 5.06
C PRO A 284 -4.73 -1.13 4.76
N ALA A 285 -3.78 -0.82 5.65
CA ALA A 285 -2.98 0.39 5.55
C ALA A 285 -1.87 0.31 4.48
N MET A 286 -1.68 1.43 3.80
CA MET A 286 -0.51 1.77 2.99
C MET A 286 0.30 2.82 3.75
N ALA A 287 1.61 2.64 3.79
CA ALA A 287 2.56 3.73 4.05
C ALA A 287 3.25 4.07 2.74
N ASP A 288 3.45 5.35 2.46
CA ASP A 288 4.17 5.78 1.26
C ASP A 288 5.12 6.94 1.58
N THR A 289 6.21 7.06 0.81
CA THR A 289 7.21 8.13 0.95
C THR A 289 8.11 8.18 -0.28
N PRO A 290 8.54 9.36 -0.74
CA PRO A 290 9.61 9.45 -1.72
C PRO A 290 10.93 8.96 -1.13
N LEU A 291 11.79 8.35 -1.95
CA LEU A 291 13.17 8.08 -1.54
C LEU A 291 13.94 9.38 -1.33
N ARG A 292 13.67 10.40 -2.16
CA ARG A 292 14.24 11.75 -2.10
C ARG A 292 13.48 12.64 -1.11
N GLY A 293 13.47 12.25 0.17
CA GLY A 293 12.76 12.95 1.24
C GLY A 293 13.64 13.50 2.38
N ALA A 294 14.96 13.52 2.19
CA ALA A 294 15.90 14.04 3.19
C ALA A 294 16.12 15.55 3.07
N ASN A 295 16.80 16.13 4.05
CA ASN A 295 17.30 17.52 4.01
C ASN A 295 16.24 18.60 3.70
N GLY A 296 14.99 18.37 4.11
CA GLY A 296 13.87 19.29 3.87
C GLY A 296 13.22 19.18 2.49
N ARG A 297 13.62 18.19 1.69
CA ARG A 297 12.99 17.81 0.42
C ARG A 297 11.95 16.72 0.62
N HIS A 298 11.07 16.54 -0.35
CA HIS A 298 10.00 15.53 -0.39
C HIS A 298 9.56 15.28 -1.84
N GLU A 299 10.48 14.78 -2.67
CA GLU A 299 10.32 14.84 -4.12
C GLU A 299 9.85 13.50 -4.69
N TRP A 300 8.64 13.49 -5.26
CA TRP A 300 8.08 12.34 -5.96
C TRP A 300 8.62 12.20 -7.37
N PHE A 301 9.06 13.29 -8.01
CA PHE A 301 9.65 13.31 -9.35
C PHE A 301 11.15 13.57 -9.29
N TRP A 302 11.86 13.23 -10.36
CA TRP A 302 13.24 13.68 -10.49
C TRP A 302 13.28 15.19 -10.72
N GLU A 303 14.23 15.84 -10.06
CA GLU A 303 14.54 17.27 -10.20
C GLU A 303 16.07 17.43 -10.18
N PRO A 304 16.60 18.52 -10.78
CA PRO A 304 18.02 18.84 -10.67
C PRO A 304 18.50 19.04 -9.23
N ASP A 305 19.73 18.62 -8.96
CA ASP A 305 20.46 18.86 -7.70
C ASP A 305 19.88 18.17 -6.45
N ASP A 306 19.09 17.11 -6.61
CA ASP A 306 18.50 16.34 -5.50
C ASP A 306 19.23 15.01 -5.18
N GLU A 307 20.39 14.74 -5.80
CA GLU A 307 21.13 13.47 -5.65
C GLU A 307 21.53 13.18 -4.19
N ASN A 308 21.80 14.23 -3.41
CA ASN A 308 22.19 14.11 -2.00
C ASN A 308 21.01 14.15 -1.02
N ASN A 309 19.77 14.26 -1.53
CA ASN A 309 18.55 14.37 -0.72
C ASN A 309 17.78 13.04 -0.60
N ILE A 310 18.43 11.92 -0.95
CA ILE A 310 17.95 10.57 -0.68
C ILE A 310 18.03 10.22 0.82
N TYR A 311 16.97 9.60 1.36
CA TYR A 311 16.93 9.20 2.76
C TYR A 311 18.11 8.32 3.17
N PRO A 312 18.84 8.66 4.25
CA PRO A 312 19.85 7.79 4.85
C PRO A 312 19.32 6.38 5.16
N LEU A 313 20.20 5.37 5.09
CA LEU A 313 19.82 3.97 5.33
C LEU A 313 19.13 3.76 6.70
N ASN A 314 19.60 4.43 7.75
CA ASN A 314 19.00 4.34 9.09
C ASN A 314 17.57 4.90 9.13
N GLU A 315 17.27 5.96 8.36
CA GLU A 315 15.91 6.51 8.25
C GLU A 315 14.99 5.57 7.44
N LEU A 316 15.50 4.95 6.38
CA LEU A 316 14.75 3.93 5.64
C LEU A 316 14.42 2.70 6.52
N MET A 317 15.37 2.26 7.35
CA MET A 317 15.12 1.17 8.30
C MET A 317 14.12 1.55 9.39
N ASP A 318 14.15 2.79 9.88
CA ASP A 318 13.14 3.29 10.82
C ASP A 318 11.74 3.30 10.20
N LYS A 319 11.64 3.75 8.94
CA LYS A 319 10.40 3.71 8.15
C LYS A 319 9.91 2.28 7.96
N TYR A 320 10.79 1.33 7.61
CA TYR A 320 10.45 -0.09 7.48
C TYR A 320 9.84 -0.67 8.77
N GLU A 321 10.50 -0.45 9.91
CA GLU A 321 10.03 -0.93 11.21
C GLU A 321 8.71 -0.25 11.65
N LYS A 322 8.46 0.98 11.19
CA LYS A 322 7.23 1.75 11.47
C LYS A 322 6.18 1.71 10.34
N SER A 323 6.36 0.86 9.33
CA SER A 323 5.36 0.56 8.30
C SER A 323 5.12 -0.95 8.23
N VAL A 324 6.04 -1.69 7.62
CA VAL A 324 6.03 -3.17 7.53
C VAL A 324 5.98 -3.79 8.93
N GLY A 325 6.72 -3.23 9.89
CA GLY A 325 6.67 -3.65 11.29
C GLY A 325 5.42 -3.20 12.07
N ARG A 326 4.51 -2.43 11.44
CA ARG A 326 3.24 -1.94 11.99
C ARG A 326 2.06 -2.32 11.08
N ASN A 327 2.10 -3.49 10.44
CA ASN A 327 0.97 -4.02 9.68
C ASN A 327 0.53 -3.14 8.47
N ALA A 328 1.48 -2.40 7.87
CA ALA A 328 1.25 -1.64 6.65
C ALA A 328 2.22 -2.07 5.55
N THR A 329 1.76 -2.03 4.30
CA THR A 329 2.66 -2.19 3.14
C THR A 329 3.29 -0.84 2.80
N LEU A 330 4.61 -0.81 2.63
CA LEU A 330 5.40 0.38 2.31
C LEU A 330 5.55 0.54 0.80
N ILE A 331 5.26 1.73 0.26
CA ILE A 331 5.54 2.12 -1.11
C ILE A 331 6.62 3.20 -1.14
N LEU A 332 7.71 2.95 -1.86
CA LEU A 332 8.76 3.95 -2.09
C LEU A 332 8.53 4.67 -3.42
N GLY A 333 8.51 6.01 -3.39
CA GLY A 333 8.54 6.87 -4.57
C GLY A 333 9.94 6.92 -5.17
N LEU A 334 10.08 6.44 -6.40
CA LEU A 334 11.34 6.39 -7.14
C LEU A 334 11.26 7.29 -8.38
N THR A 335 12.39 7.91 -8.70
CA THR A 335 12.45 9.05 -9.61
C THR A 335 13.42 8.77 -10.77
N PRO A 336 12.96 8.15 -11.87
CA PRO A 336 13.76 8.08 -13.08
C PRO A 336 14.15 9.48 -13.56
N ASP A 337 15.38 9.62 -14.03
CA ASP A 337 15.97 10.87 -14.49
C ASP A 337 15.59 11.18 -15.96
N PRO A 338 16.02 12.34 -16.51
CA PRO A 338 15.75 12.70 -17.90
C PRO A 338 16.43 11.78 -18.93
N ASN A 339 17.44 11.00 -18.54
CA ASN A 339 18.03 10.00 -19.44
C ASN A 339 17.17 8.73 -19.51
N GLY A 340 16.30 8.52 -18.52
CA GLY A 340 15.40 7.39 -18.40
C GLY A 340 15.95 6.27 -17.52
N LEU A 341 16.75 6.61 -16.51
CA LEU A 341 17.36 5.67 -15.56
C LEU A 341 17.07 6.08 -14.12
N ILE A 342 17.07 5.13 -13.19
CA ILE A 342 17.17 5.46 -11.77
C ILE A 342 18.61 5.92 -11.49
N PRO A 343 18.82 7.10 -10.87
CA PRO A 343 20.17 7.59 -10.61
C PRO A 343 20.99 6.62 -9.76
N THR A 344 22.30 6.57 -10.00
CA THR A 344 23.21 5.60 -9.37
C THR A 344 23.20 5.66 -7.83
N GLY A 345 23.09 6.87 -7.26
CA GLY A 345 23.01 7.04 -5.80
C GLY A 345 21.74 6.42 -5.21
N ASP A 346 20.61 6.64 -5.88
CA ASP A 346 19.31 6.05 -5.54
C ASP A 346 19.34 4.52 -5.65
N GLU A 347 19.89 3.96 -6.74
CA GLU A 347 20.05 2.50 -6.94
C GLU A 347 20.89 1.88 -5.82
N GLN A 348 22.03 2.49 -5.50
CA GLN A 348 22.93 2.02 -4.45
C GLN A 348 22.24 2.06 -3.07
N ARG A 349 21.50 3.11 -2.75
CA ARG A 349 20.75 3.22 -1.49
C ARG A 349 19.64 2.18 -1.39
N LEU A 350 18.94 1.88 -2.48
CA LEU A 350 17.93 0.82 -2.53
C LEU A 350 18.54 -0.55 -2.25
N LYS A 351 19.70 -0.84 -2.85
CA LYS A 351 20.45 -2.08 -2.60
C LYS A 351 20.93 -2.18 -1.15
N GLU A 352 21.45 -1.10 -0.58
CA GLU A 352 21.82 -1.02 0.84
C GLU A 352 20.63 -1.34 1.74
N PHE A 353 19.47 -0.78 1.42
CA PHE A 353 18.26 -0.97 2.20
C PHE A 353 17.79 -2.44 2.20
N GLY A 354 17.67 -3.07 1.03
CA GLY A 354 17.31 -4.49 0.97
C GLY A 354 18.36 -5.41 1.59
N THR A 355 19.64 -5.06 1.47
CA THR A 355 20.74 -5.79 2.14
C THR A 355 20.60 -5.71 3.66
N GLU A 356 20.30 -4.54 4.21
CA GLU A 356 20.14 -4.36 5.65
C GLU A 356 18.88 -5.06 6.19
N ILE A 357 17.75 -5.00 5.47
CA ILE A 357 16.55 -5.77 5.83
C ILE A 357 16.89 -7.27 5.93
N ASN A 358 17.58 -7.81 4.92
CA ASN A 358 17.99 -9.21 4.90
C ASN A 358 18.96 -9.52 6.05
N ARG A 359 19.95 -8.66 6.31
CA ARG A 359 20.90 -8.83 7.42
C ARG A 359 20.17 -8.94 8.76
N ARG A 360 19.16 -8.08 8.99
CA ARG A 360 18.42 -8.05 10.26
C ARG A 360 17.47 -9.22 10.44
N PHE A 361 16.73 -9.57 9.39
CA PHE A 361 15.49 -10.34 9.56
C PHE A 361 15.38 -11.63 8.72
N SER A 362 16.36 -11.95 7.86
CA SER A 362 16.29 -13.17 7.04
C SER A 362 16.55 -14.47 7.82
N SER A 363 17.34 -14.40 8.90
CA SER A 363 17.81 -15.56 9.65
C SER A 363 17.54 -15.37 11.14
N PRO A 364 16.39 -15.84 11.68
CA PRO A 364 16.09 -15.73 13.11
C PRO A 364 17.00 -16.64 13.93
N LEU A 365 17.23 -16.26 15.19
CA LEU A 365 17.89 -17.13 16.18
C LEU A 365 17.06 -18.39 16.45
N ALA A 366 15.74 -18.22 16.49
CA ALA A 366 14.77 -19.30 16.60
C ALA A 366 13.41 -18.79 16.11
N GLN A 367 12.55 -19.70 15.65
CA GLN A 367 11.17 -19.40 15.26
C GLN A 367 10.19 -20.48 15.72
N THR A 368 8.94 -20.10 15.97
CA THR A 368 7.83 -21.02 16.28
C THR A 368 6.51 -20.47 15.77
N SER A 369 5.48 -21.30 15.72
CA SER A 369 4.15 -20.95 15.25
C SER A 369 3.09 -21.79 15.97
N GLY A 370 1.83 -21.38 15.89
CA GLY A 370 0.71 -22.19 16.36
C GLY A 370 -0.55 -21.41 16.69
N GLN A 371 -1.67 -22.13 16.68
CA GLN A 371 -2.97 -21.60 17.08
C GLN A 371 -3.13 -21.61 18.61
N LYS A 372 -2.46 -20.68 19.29
CA LYS A 372 -2.38 -20.64 20.76
C LYS A 372 -2.36 -19.21 21.27
N LYS A 373 -2.86 -19.00 22.49
CA LYS A 373 -2.71 -17.73 23.22
C LYS A 373 -1.32 -17.56 23.86
N SER A 374 -0.51 -18.61 23.94
CA SER A 374 0.87 -18.50 24.41
C SER A 374 1.80 -19.42 23.63
N LEU A 375 2.95 -18.86 23.22
CA LEU A 375 4.03 -19.57 22.54
C LEU A 375 5.33 -19.29 23.27
N THR A 376 6.04 -20.34 23.65
CA THR A 376 7.39 -20.24 24.21
C THR A 376 8.39 -20.66 23.16
N LEU A 377 9.32 -19.76 22.85
CA LEU A 377 10.38 -19.93 21.89
C LEU A 377 11.70 -20.16 22.65
N LYS A 378 12.19 -21.40 22.67
CA LYS A 378 13.49 -21.72 23.28
C LYS A 378 14.61 -21.33 22.32
N LEU A 379 15.68 -20.75 22.87
CA LEU A 379 16.92 -20.52 22.14
C LEU A 379 17.87 -21.72 22.34
N ASP A 380 18.79 -21.93 21.41
CA ASP A 380 19.80 -23.00 21.46
C ASP A 380 20.79 -22.81 22.62
N LYS A 381 21.10 -21.56 22.94
CA LYS A 381 21.97 -21.15 24.05
C LYS A 381 21.53 -19.82 24.64
N LYS A 382 22.13 -19.47 25.79
CA LYS A 382 22.05 -18.11 26.33
C LYS A 382 22.78 -17.16 25.38
N GLN A 383 22.09 -16.16 24.86
CA GLN A 383 22.64 -15.20 23.90
C GLN A 383 21.83 -13.88 23.89
N PRO A 384 22.38 -12.79 23.31
CA PRO A 384 21.68 -11.51 23.25
C PRO A 384 20.50 -11.54 22.28
N VAL A 385 19.39 -10.91 22.67
CA VAL A 385 18.18 -10.73 21.84
C VAL A 385 17.68 -9.30 22.01
N ASN A 386 17.34 -8.63 20.92
CA ASN A 386 16.82 -7.25 20.93
C ASN A 386 15.67 -7.00 19.95
N TYR A 387 15.28 -8.00 19.17
CA TYR A 387 14.11 -7.92 18.29
C TYR A 387 13.26 -9.19 18.35
N CYS A 388 11.96 -9.03 18.08
CA CYS A 388 11.11 -10.14 17.69
C CYS A 388 10.17 -9.77 16.53
N ILE A 389 9.73 -10.79 15.79
CA ILE A 389 8.70 -10.68 14.76
C ILE A 389 7.51 -11.54 15.16
N ILE A 390 6.31 -11.00 15.03
CA ILE A 390 5.04 -11.70 15.25
C ILE A 390 4.19 -11.53 13.98
N GLN A 391 3.57 -12.61 13.49
CA GLN A 391 2.68 -12.58 12.33
C GLN A 391 1.44 -13.44 12.59
N GLU A 392 0.27 -12.89 12.34
CA GLU A 392 -0.99 -13.63 12.28
C GLU A 392 -1.20 -14.19 10.87
N ASN A 393 -1.94 -15.30 10.76
CA ASN A 393 -2.48 -15.75 9.49
C ASN A 393 -3.57 -14.77 9.04
N ILE A 394 -3.21 -13.78 8.23
CA ILE A 394 -4.14 -12.69 7.91
C ILE A 394 -5.38 -13.14 7.12
N GLN A 395 -5.32 -14.31 6.45
CA GLN A 395 -6.50 -14.96 5.82
C GLN A 395 -7.65 -15.20 6.80
N ASN A 396 -7.30 -15.33 8.08
CA ASN A 396 -8.19 -15.65 9.19
C ASN A 396 -8.58 -14.42 10.03
N GLY A 397 -8.22 -13.21 9.56
CA GLY A 397 -8.49 -11.92 10.18
C GLY A 397 -7.47 -11.51 11.25
N GLU A 398 -7.60 -10.27 11.74
CA GLU A 398 -6.83 -9.72 12.86
C GLU A 398 -7.47 -10.12 14.20
N ARG A 399 -6.86 -11.06 14.92
CA ARG A 399 -7.47 -11.68 16.10
C ARG A 399 -6.87 -11.15 17.41
N ILE A 400 -5.57 -10.89 17.44
CA ILE A 400 -4.87 -10.38 18.62
C ILE A 400 -5.32 -8.94 18.91
N ARG A 401 -5.67 -8.66 20.18
CA ARG A 401 -6.06 -7.32 20.66
C ARG A 401 -5.08 -6.76 21.68
N GLN A 402 -4.45 -7.62 22.47
CA GLN A 402 -3.37 -7.25 23.40
C GLN A 402 -2.40 -8.42 23.55
N TYR A 403 -1.11 -8.13 23.58
CA TYR A 403 -0.07 -9.11 23.84
C TYR A 403 1.07 -8.54 24.69
N LYS A 404 1.87 -9.45 25.27
CA LYS A 404 3.18 -9.15 25.82
C LYS A 404 4.22 -10.17 25.36
N VAL A 405 5.47 -9.75 25.27
CA VAL A 405 6.62 -10.63 25.07
C VAL A 405 7.51 -10.56 26.31
N GLU A 406 7.88 -11.72 26.81
CA GLU A 406 8.77 -11.88 27.95
C GLU A 406 10.06 -12.59 27.51
N ALA A 407 11.20 -12.20 28.07
CA ALA A 407 12.47 -12.90 27.92
C ALA A 407 12.84 -13.64 29.20
N LYS A 408 13.40 -14.85 29.08
CA LYS A 408 13.89 -15.62 30.22
C LYS A 408 15.36 -15.32 30.50
N VAL A 409 15.61 -14.40 31.44
CA VAL A 409 16.93 -13.91 31.83
C VAL A 409 17.27 -14.44 33.22
N ASN A 410 18.42 -15.11 33.36
CA ASN A 410 18.86 -15.74 34.61
C ASN A 410 17.78 -16.61 35.29
N GLY A 411 17.03 -17.36 34.48
CA GLY A 411 15.96 -18.25 34.94
C GLY A 411 14.61 -17.57 35.21
N LYS A 412 14.53 -16.23 35.22
CA LYS A 412 13.31 -15.47 35.49
C LYS A 412 12.75 -14.86 34.21
N TRP A 413 11.41 -14.78 34.12
CA TRP A 413 10.73 -14.10 33.03
C TRP A 413 10.63 -12.61 33.34
N GLN A 414 11.01 -11.77 32.38
CA GLN A 414 10.84 -10.32 32.42
C GLN A 414 10.18 -9.84 31.12
N THR A 415 9.20 -8.94 31.21
CA THR A 415 8.58 -8.34 30.03
C THR A 415 9.60 -7.47 29.30
N VAL A 416 9.73 -7.66 27.98
CA VAL A 416 10.61 -6.84 27.12
C VAL A 416 9.81 -5.90 26.22
N CYS A 417 8.57 -6.26 25.87
CA CYS A 417 7.64 -5.37 25.18
C CYS A 417 6.18 -5.82 25.36
N SER A 418 5.25 -4.93 25.01
CA SER A 418 3.81 -5.18 24.97
C SER A 418 3.18 -4.38 23.83
N GLY A 419 2.06 -4.86 23.31
CA GLY A 419 1.38 -4.21 22.20
C GLY A 419 -0.06 -4.66 22.01
N GLU A 420 -0.66 -4.19 20.93
CA GLU A 420 -2.06 -4.42 20.58
C GLU A 420 -2.16 -5.16 19.24
N SER A 421 -2.25 -4.42 18.12
CA SER A 421 -2.37 -4.98 16.78
C SER A 421 -1.12 -5.73 16.34
N VAL A 422 -1.30 -6.93 15.77
CA VAL A 422 -0.23 -7.66 15.08
C VAL A 422 -0.50 -7.71 13.57
N GLY A 423 -1.59 -8.34 13.14
CA GLY A 423 -1.94 -8.47 11.73
C GLY A 423 -0.88 -9.25 10.93
N HIS A 424 -0.62 -8.82 9.70
CA HIS A 424 0.31 -9.50 8.81
C HIS A 424 1.73 -9.54 9.38
N LYS A 425 2.20 -8.44 9.97
CA LYS A 425 3.54 -8.38 10.58
C LYS A 425 3.66 -7.29 11.63
N ARG A 426 4.23 -7.69 12.77
CA ARG A 426 4.71 -6.82 13.84
C ARG A 426 6.20 -7.04 14.04
N ILE A 427 6.99 -5.96 13.99
CA ILE A 427 8.40 -5.95 14.41
C ILE A 427 8.48 -5.20 15.72
N GLU A 428 9.01 -5.83 16.76
CA GLU A 428 9.30 -5.21 18.04
C GLU A 428 10.80 -5.09 18.23
N LYS A 429 11.23 -3.91 18.67
CA LYS A 429 12.60 -3.61 19.11
C LYS A 429 12.58 -3.32 20.61
N PHE A 430 13.53 -3.85 21.34
CA PHE A 430 13.71 -3.62 22.77
C PHE A 430 15.19 -3.61 23.13
N ASP A 431 15.52 -3.16 24.35
CA ASP A 431 16.90 -3.16 24.83
C ASP A 431 17.47 -4.60 24.82
N PRO A 432 18.73 -4.81 24.41
CA PRO A 432 19.32 -6.13 24.36
C PRO A 432 19.31 -6.86 25.71
N VAL A 433 18.87 -8.12 25.70
CA VAL A 433 18.85 -8.99 26.89
C VAL A 433 19.50 -10.34 26.62
N GLU A 434 20.27 -10.83 27.59
CA GLU A 434 20.89 -12.17 27.57
C GLU A 434 19.85 -13.24 27.97
N ALA A 435 19.15 -13.78 26.98
CA ALA A 435 17.99 -14.65 27.19
C ALA A 435 18.28 -16.11 26.83
N THR A 436 17.50 -17.03 27.41
CA THR A 436 17.47 -18.46 27.05
C THR A 436 16.19 -18.86 26.31
N ALA A 437 15.16 -18.01 26.37
CA ALA A 437 13.89 -18.21 25.70
C ALA A 437 13.14 -16.87 25.62
N LEU A 438 12.24 -16.74 24.65
CA LEU A 438 11.17 -15.74 24.65
C LEU A 438 9.81 -16.41 24.85
N ARG A 439 8.83 -15.65 25.34
CA ARG A 439 7.43 -16.08 25.44
C ARG A 439 6.50 -14.98 24.97
N LEU A 440 5.72 -15.27 23.94
CA LEU A 440 4.58 -14.47 23.54
C LEU A 440 3.36 -14.91 24.36
N THR A 441 2.65 -13.95 24.93
CA THR A 441 1.35 -14.16 25.59
C THR A 441 0.33 -13.19 25.03
N VAL A 442 -0.71 -13.71 24.39
CA VAL A 442 -1.89 -12.96 23.93
C VAL A 442 -2.86 -12.82 25.10
N LEU A 443 -2.95 -11.60 25.62
CA LEU A 443 -3.76 -11.24 26.78
C LEU A 443 -5.24 -11.10 26.39
N GLN A 444 -5.50 -10.52 25.21
CA GLN A 444 -6.84 -10.34 24.67
C GLN A 444 -6.87 -10.71 23.19
N SER A 445 -7.92 -11.41 22.76
CA SER A 445 -8.18 -11.73 21.35
C SER A 445 -9.67 -11.94 21.10
N ILE A 446 -10.13 -11.66 19.88
CA ILE A 446 -11.54 -11.86 19.47
C ILE A 446 -11.84 -13.29 18.99
N ALA A 447 -10.80 -14.05 18.67
CA ALA A 447 -10.84 -15.49 18.41
C ALA A 447 -9.52 -16.14 18.86
N LEU A 448 -9.40 -17.46 18.73
CA LEU A 448 -8.13 -18.15 18.95
C LEU A 448 -7.08 -17.58 17.97
N PRO A 449 -5.97 -16.98 18.44
CA PRO A 449 -4.93 -16.44 17.55
C PRO A 449 -4.37 -17.54 16.66
N ASP A 450 -4.16 -17.24 15.38
CA ASP A 450 -3.49 -18.13 14.42
C ASP A 450 -2.14 -17.51 14.06
N ILE A 451 -1.11 -17.83 14.86
CA ILE A 451 0.20 -17.19 14.78
C ILE A 451 1.07 -18.02 13.83
N ILE A 452 1.37 -17.48 12.65
CA ILE A 452 2.18 -18.17 11.63
C ILE A 452 3.67 -17.99 11.86
N ASN A 453 4.06 -16.94 12.60
CA ASN A 453 5.46 -16.67 12.93
C ASN A 453 5.57 -15.96 14.29
N PHE A 454 6.38 -16.51 15.19
CA PHE A 454 6.98 -15.83 16.32
C PHE A 454 8.49 -16.13 16.31
N SER A 455 9.29 -15.11 16.01
CA SER A 455 10.74 -15.23 15.80
C SER A 455 11.53 -14.25 16.67
N ALA A 456 12.75 -14.64 17.05
CA ALA A 456 13.68 -13.81 17.81
C ALA A 456 14.95 -13.49 17.00
N PHE A 457 15.48 -12.28 17.14
CA PHE A 457 16.68 -11.82 16.43
C PHE A 457 17.64 -11.07 17.37
N SER A 458 18.91 -11.07 16.98
CA SER A 458 19.96 -10.25 17.57
C SER A 458 20.57 -9.39 16.47
N VAL A 459 20.24 -8.11 16.47
CA VAL A 459 20.71 -7.15 15.48
C VAL A 459 21.70 -6.22 16.15
N ASN A 460 22.97 -6.34 15.77
CA ASN A 460 24.05 -5.43 16.14
C ASN A 460 24.19 -4.30 15.13
#